data_AF-A0A9Q3F3B0-F1
#
_entry.id   AF-A0A9Q3F3B0-F1
#
_cell.length_a   1.000
_cell.length_b   1.000
_cell.length_c   1.000
_cell.angle_alpha   90.00
_cell.angle_beta   90.00
_cell.angle_gamma   90.00
#
_symmetry.space_group_name_H-M   'P 1'
#
loop_
_entity.id
_entity.type
_entity.pdbx_description
1 polymer ?
#
loop_
_entity_poly.entity_id
_entity_poly.type
_entity_poly.pdbx_seq_one_letter_code
_entity_poly.pdbx_strand_id
1 'polypeptide(L)'
;MNSQKVRLELLLLGTGTSSQVPSITCLTDPSGNGCDCCKSTDKKNQRRNTSALLRINHLIAHNLTTNHILIDVGKSFYEASKDLFPKNRIRKLDAVILTHPHADAINGLDDLRAWTLGRAIQNSIPIYCNQYTYSEISKSFRYLVNSDAKTGGGDVPEFEWRIIENSLAFEICGIQITPLPVHHGKFFGTATPTPYICLSYLFNQSICYMADVSEIPHSTWTLIRKILNPSTPLPILIVDTLRIGPHNSHFGIAQAVETAHTFPALKTYLLGFSHRVTHDCWVHCCKAISQGKVSDLVPRPASSPLAPQGIKEDFEWFTQTALREIEQFSHSFRQKSIWLRPAFDGLWVKTDGHSAWDDAYED
;
A
#
# COMPACT_ATOMS: atom_id res chain seq x y z
N MET A 1 -11.81 -32.42 16.14
CA MET A 1 -11.71 -31.66 14.88
C MET A 1 -10.43 -30.84 14.97
N ASN A 2 -9.40 -31.15 14.18
CA ASN A 2 -8.18 -30.34 14.16
C ASN A 2 -8.53 -29.01 13.47
N SER A 3 -8.65 -27.92 14.25
CA SER A 3 -8.91 -26.60 13.69
C SER A 3 -7.69 -26.16 12.88
N GLN A 4 -7.87 -25.98 11.58
CA GLN A 4 -6.88 -25.35 10.71
C GLN A 4 -6.73 -23.90 11.18
N LYS A 5 -5.51 -23.52 11.57
CA LYS A 5 -5.19 -22.13 11.91
C LYS A 5 -4.50 -21.48 10.73
N VAL A 6 -5.01 -20.33 10.30
CA VAL A 6 -4.40 -19.51 9.25
C VAL A 6 -3.79 -18.28 9.91
N ARG A 7 -2.51 -18.05 9.66
CA ARG A 7 -1.82 -16.82 10.06
C ARG A 7 -1.42 -16.06 8.80
N LEU A 8 -1.71 -14.77 8.79
CA LEU A 8 -1.34 -13.87 7.70
C LEU A 8 -0.20 -12.98 8.15
N GLU A 9 0.79 -12.80 7.28
CA GLU A 9 1.89 -11.87 7.46
C GLU A 9 2.02 -11.03 6.18
N LEU A 10 2.09 -9.71 6.30
CA LEU A 10 2.29 -8.82 5.17
C LEU A 10 3.66 -8.15 5.30
N LEU A 11 4.53 -8.41 4.32
CA LEU A 11 5.81 -7.74 4.17
C LEU A 11 5.64 -6.57 3.21
N LEU A 12 5.90 -5.35 3.68
CA LEU A 12 5.84 -4.16 2.86
C LEU A 12 7.12 -4.08 2.03
N LEU A 13 7.03 -4.29 0.72
CA LEU A 13 8.18 -4.28 -0.20
C LEU A 13 8.58 -2.86 -0.59
N GLY A 14 7.59 -1.97 -0.66
CA GLY A 14 7.76 -0.54 -0.87
C GLY A 14 6.62 0.25 -0.23
N THR A 15 6.92 1.47 0.20
CA THR A 15 6.02 2.34 0.98
C THR A 15 6.00 3.80 0.50
N GLY A 16 6.62 4.05 -0.66
CA GLY A 16 6.77 5.37 -1.27
C GLY A 16 5.84 5.57 -2.46
N THR A 17 5.85 6.81 -2.96
CA THR A 17 5.01 7.24 -4.09
C THR A 17 5.47 6.62 -5.42
N SER A 18 4.74 6.92 -6.49
CA SER A 18 5.14 6.60 -7.87
C SER A 18 6.56 7.07 -8.23
N SER A 19 7.04 8.17 -7.65
CA SER A 19 8.37 8.73 -7.90
C SER A 19 9.49 8.08 -7.07
N GLN A 20 9.15 7.22 -6.11
CA GLN A 20 10.06 6.65 -5.12
C GLN A 20 10.71 7.75 -4.24
N VAL A 21 11.40 7.34 -3.18
CA VAL A 21 12.22 8.22 -2.35
C VAL A 21 13.59 7.57 -2.19
N PRO A 22 14.69 8.28 -2.45
CA PRO A 22 14.81 9.73 -2.70
C PRO A 22 14.29 10.20 -4.06
N SER A 23 13.85 11.46 -4.12
CA SER A 23 13.54 12.15 -5.38
C SER A 23 14.82 12.51 -6.14
N ILE A 24 14.86 12.18 -7.43
CA ILE A 24 15.98 12.55 -8.32
C ILE A 24 16.22 14.06 -8.30
N THR A 25 15.16 14.88 -8.31
CA THR A 25 15.28 16.34 -8.29
C THR A 25 16.01 16.87 -7.06
N CYS A 26 15.91 16.20 -5.91
CA CYS A 26 16.64 16.57 -4.71
C CYS A 26 18.09 16.09 -4.74
N LEU A 27 18.34 14.90 -5.28
CA LEU A 27 19.68 14.33 -5.36
C LEU A 27 20.56 15.08 -6.36
N THR A 28 19.98 15.54 -7.46
CA THR A 28 20.69 16.22 -8.54
C THR A 28 20.53 17.74 -8.48
N ASP A 29 20.03 18.29 -7.37
CA ASP A 29 19.90 19.73 -7.19
C ASP A 29 21.29 20.38 -7.23
N PRO A 30 21.61 21.22 -8.24
CA PRO A 30 22.93 21.83 -8.37
C PRO A 30 23.26 22.79 -7.23
N SER A 31 22.25 23.29 -6.51
CA SER A 31 22.45 24.14 -5.34
C SER A 31 22.70 23.36 -4.06
N GLY A 32 22.63 22.02 -4.11
CA GLY A 32 22.79 21.16 -2.94
C GLY A 32 21.64 21.27 -1.94
N ASN A 33 20.46 21.79 -2.32
CA ASN A 33 19.32 22.06 -1.44
C ASN A 33 18.24 20.98 -1.46
N GLY A 34 18.59 19.74 -1.82
CA GLY A 34 17.70 18.58 -1.63
C GLY A 34 17.17 18.47 -0.19
N CYS A 35 15.96 17.97 -0.01
CA CYS A 35 15.37 17.85 1.34
C CYS A 35 16.09 16.80 2.20
N ASP A 36 15.92 16.92 3.51
CA ASP A 36 16.58 16.06 4.51
C ASP A 36 16.25 14.58 4.32
N CYS A 37 15.01 14.25 4.00
CA CYS A 37 14.58 12.88 3.70
C CYS A 37 15.30 12.27 2.48
N CYS A 38 15.50 13.04 1.41
CA CYS A 38 16.24 12.54 0.24
C CYS A 38 17.75 12.38 0.51
N LYS A 39 18.30 13.18 1.42
CA LYS A 39 19.72 13.15 1.80
C LYS A 39 20.01 12.18 2.96
N SER A 40 18.97 11.66 3.60
CA SER A 40 19.05 10.80 4.77
C SER A 40 19.77 9.48 4.46
N THR A 41 20.62 9.07 5.39
CA THR A 41 21.23 7.73 5.38
C THR A 41 20.35 6.66 6.04
N ASP A 42 19.32 7.06 6.79
CA ASP A 42 18.32 6.12 7.32
C ASP A 42 17.57 5.43 6.16
N LYS A 43 17.57 4.10 6.19
CA LYS A 43 16.91 3.25 5.20
C LYS A 43 15.39 3.39 5.21
N LYS A 44 14.76 3.81 6.31
CA LYS A 44 13.30 4.05 6.35
C LYS A 44 12.88 5.29 5.54
N ASN A 45 13.83 6.15 5.17
CA ASN A 45 13.64 7.25 4.23
C ASN A 45 13.88 6.85 2.76
N GLN A 46 14.38 5.64 2.51
CA GLN A 46 14.48 5.07 1.17
C GLN A 46 13.22 4.24 0.93
N ARG A 47 12.35 4.72 0.03
CA ARG A 47 11.00 4.19 -0.14
C ARG A 47 10.78 3.81 -1.60
N ARG A 48 10.65 2.51 -1.84
CA ARG A 48 10.28 1.93 -3.15
C ARG A 48 8.81 2.20 -3.45
N ASN A 49 8.38 1.92 -4.67
CA ASN A 49 6.96 2.01 -5.04
C ASN A 49 6.13 1.08 -4.17
N THR A 50 4.96 1.55 -3.75
CA THR A 50 4.00 0.78 -2.96
C THR A 50 3.79 -0.63 -3.53
N SER A 51 4.11 -1.64 -2.73
CA SER A 51 3.95 -3.06 -3.05
C SER A 51 4.12 -3.86 -1.76
N ALA A 52 3.51 -5.04 -1.71
CA ALA A 52 3.60 -5.91 -0.54
C ALA A 52 3.60 -7.39 -0.92
N LEU A 53 4.13 -8.24 -0.04
CA LEU A 53 4.02 -9.68 -0.14
C LEU A 53 3.20 -10.22 1.03
N LEU A 54 2.06 -10.83 0.72
CA LEU A 54 1.26 -11.56 1.69
C LEU A 54 1.80 -12.99 1.81
N ARG A 55 2.26 -13.34 3.00
CA ARG A 55 2.58 -14.72 3.39
C ARG A 55 1.40 -15.32 4.14
N ILE A 56 0.96 -16.48 3.67
CA ILE A 56 -0.14 -17.24 4.26
C ILE A 56 0.43 -18.51 4.86
N ASN A 57 0.28 -18.66 6.17
CA ASN A 57 0.77 -19.81 6.93
C ASN A 57 -0.43 -20.66 7.37
N HIS A 58 -0.59 -21.84 6.78
CA HIS A 58 -1.58 -22.83 7.19
C HIS A 58 -0.95 -23.83 8.15
N LEU A 59 -1.43 -23.85 9.39
CA LEU A 59 -1.06 -24.83 10.37
C LEU A 59 -2.17 -25.89 10.47
N ILE A 60 -1.84 -27.12 10.03
CA ILE A 60 -2.72 -28.29 10.12
C ILE A 60 -2.00 -29.33 10.98
N ALA A 61 -2.51 -29.56 12.19
CA ALA A 61 -1.82 -30.35 13.22
C ALA A 61 -0.39 -29.83 13.48
N HIS A 62 0.64 -30.54 13.00
CA HIS A 62 2.05 -30.18 13.15
C HIS A 62 2.73 -29.78 11.82
N ASN A 63 1.97 -29.73 10.72
CA ASN A 63 2.50 -29.36 9.40
C ASN A 63 2.19 -27.89 9.11
N LEU A 64 3.23 -27.14 8.75
CA LEU A 64 3.14 -25.77 8.28
C LEU A 64 3.32 -25.74 6.76
N THR A 65 2.30 -25.26 6.06
CA THR A 65 2.40 -24.91 4.63
C THR A 65 2.39 -23.40 4.50
N THR A 66 3.33 -22.86 3.72
CA THR A 66 3.47 -21.42 3.50
C THR A 66 3.27 -21.08 2.03
N ASN A 67 2.39 -20.12 1.76
CA ASN A 67 2.15 -19.57 0.44
C ASN A 67 2.51 -18.08 0.38
N HIS A 68 2.84 -17.58 -0.81
CA HIS A 68 3.20 -16.18 -1.03
C HIS A 68 2.39 -15.58 -2.18
N ILE A 69 1.67 -14.49 -1.89
CA ILE A 69 0.95 -13.68 -2.87
C ILE A 69 1.61 -12.31 -2.94
N LEU A 70 2.06 -11.91 -4.13
CA LEU A 70 2.60 -10.57 -4.37
C LEU A 70 1.46 -9.61 -4.71
N ILE A 71 1.49 -8.41 -4.15
CA ILE A 71 0.55 -7.32 -4.40
C ILE A 71 1.33 -6.21 -5.10
N ASP A 72 0.96 -5.96 -6.36
CA ASP A 72 1.65 -5.07 -7.30
C ASP A 72 3.11 -5.44 -7.60
N VAL A 73 3.53 -5.11 -8.81
CA VAL A 73 4.86 -5.40 -9.37
C VAL A 73 5.39 -4.13 -10.03
N GLY A 74 5.64 -3.11 -9.21
CA GLY A 74 6.12 -1.80 -9.65
C GLY A 74 7.55 -1.76 -10.18
N LYS A 75 8.01 -0.57 -10.58
CA LYS A 75 9.37 -0.33 -11.12
C LYS A 75 10.51 -0.75 -10.18
N SER A 76 10.23 -0.80 -8.88
CA SER A 76 11.20 -1.16 -7.84
C SER A 76 11.08 -2.61 -7.38
N PHE A 77 10.26 -3.42 -8.04
CA PHE A 77 10.06 -4.83 -7.71
C PHE A 77 11.38 -5.63 -7.75
N TYR A 78 12.20 -5.45 -8.80
CA TYR A 78 13.48 -6.14 -8.90
C TYR A 78 14.39 -5.84 -7.71
N GLU A 79 14.52 -4.56 -7.34
CA GLU A 79 15.33 -4.13 -6.20
C GLU A 79 14.79 -4.70 -4.89
N ALA A 80 13.48 -4.57 -4.65
CA ALA A 80 12.82 -5.11 -3.46
C ALA A 80 13.03 -6.63 -3.35
N SER A 81 12.87 -7.36 -4.45
CA SER A 81 13.05 -8.80 -4.51
C SER A 81 14.49 -9.21 -4.21
N LYS A 82 15.45 -8.57 -4.86
CA LYS A 82 16.89 -8.80 -4.64
C LYS A 82 17.26 -8.57 -3.17
N ASP A 83 16.73 -7.52 -2.56
CA ASP A 83 17.12 -7.09 -1.22
C ASP A 83 16.39 -7.81 -0.09
N LEU A 84 15.12 -8.17 -0.28
CA LEU A 84 14.24 -8.70 0.78
C LEU A 84 13.99 -10.20 0.66
N PHE A 85 13.91 -10.77 -0.55
CA PHE A 85 13.47 -12.16 -0.70
C PHE A 85 14.48 -13.18 -0.16
N PRO A 86 15.81 -13.06 -0.42
CA PRO A 86 16.80 -13.97 0.16
C PRO A 86 16.80 -13.95 1.69
N LYS A 87 16.70 -12.75 2.29
CA LYS A 87 16.68 -12.57 3.76
C LYS A 87 15.46 -13.24 4.40
N ASN A 88 14.34 -13.25 3.69
CA ASN A 88 13.06 -13.78 4.16
C ASN A 88 12.76 -15.19 3.61
N ARG A 89 13.72 -15.84 2.92
CA ARG A 89 13.60 -17.17 2.31
C ARG A 89 12.38 -17.30 1.37
N ILE A 90 12.06 -16.22 0.67
CA ILE A 90 11.00 -16.21 -0.35
C ILE A 90 11.64 -16.66 -1.66
N ARG A 91 11.18 -17.79 -2.19
CA ARG A 91 11.69 -18.32 -3.46
C ARG A 91 10.61 -18.40 -4.53
N LYS A 92 9.43 -18.92 -4.18
CA LYS A 92 8.30 -19.12 -5.10
C LYS A 92 7.20 -18.10 -4.80
N LEU A 93 6.51 -17.66 -5.83
CA LEU A 93 5.29 -16.85 -5.74
C LEU A 93 4.11 -17.71 -6.20
N ASP A 94 3.10 -17.87 -5.35
CA ASP A 94 1.92 -18.67 -5.68
C ASP A 94 0.89 -17.87 -6.49
N ALA A 95 0.87 -16.54 -6.33
CA ALA A 95 0.09 -15.64 -7.18
C ALA A 95 0.64 -14.21 -7.14
N VAL A 96 0.22 -13.41 -8.12
CA VAL A 96 0.33 -11.96 -8.12
C VAL A 96 -1.07 -11.37 -8.23
N ILE A 97 -1.35 -10.30 -7.47
CA ILE A 97 -2.57 -9.53 -7.57
C ILE A 97 -2.19 -8.09 -7.89
N LEU A 98 -2.80 -7.50 -8.92
CA LEU A 98 -2.56 -6.11 -9.33
C LEU A 98 -3.72 -5.22 -8.89
N THR A 99 -3.41 -4.04 -8.39
CA THR A 99 -4.39 -3.03 -7.94
C THR A 99 -4.91 -2.20 -9.12
N HIS A 100 -4.01 -1.75 -10.00
CA HIS A 100 -4.31 -0.89 -11.15
C HIS A 100 -3.14 -0.84 -12.16
N PRO A 101 -3.34 -0.31 -13.39
CA PRO A 101 -2.32 -0.32 -14.44
C PRO A 101 -1.34 0.87 -14.46
N HIS A 102 -1.11 1.60 -13.36
CA HIS A 102 -0.06 2.62 -13.37
C HIS A 102 1.34 2.00 -13.29
N ALA A 103 2.33 2.72 -13.83
CA ALA A 103 3.70 2.24 -13.98
C ALA A 103 4.33 1.76 -12.66
N ASP A 104 4.06 2.45 -11.56
CA ASP A 104 4.50 2.11 -10.22
C ASP A 104 3.82 0.88 -9.62
N ALA A 105 2.76 0.36 -10.23
CA ALA A 105 2.13 -0.90 -9.87
C ALA A 105 2.45 -2.06 -10.84
N ILE A 106 2.84 -1.80 -12.11
CA ILE A 106 2.98 -2.86 -13.12
C ILE A 106 4.31 -2.92 -13.89
N ASN A 107 5.17 -1.89 -13.85
CA ASN A 107 6.34 -1.88 -14.75
C ASN A 107 7.47 -2.85 -14.37
N GLY A 108 7.38 -3.53 -13.23
CA GLY A 108 8.26 -4.63 -12.85
C GLY A 108 7.77 -6.00 -13.34
N LEU A 109 6.64 -6.08 -14.07
CA LEU A 109 6.16 -7.34 -14.65
C LEU A 109 7.19 -7.98 -15.60
N ASP A 110 8.01 -7.18 -16.27
CA ASP A 110 9.10 -7.71 -17.09
C ASP A 110 10.17 -8.39 -16.21
N ASP A 111 10.54 -7.82 -15.07
CA ASP A 111 11.47 -8.43 -14.11
C ASP A 111 10.90 -9.70 -13.47
N LEU A 112 9.57 -9.75 -13.25
CA LEU A 112 8.86 -10.91 -12.72
C LEU A 112 9.05 -12.16 -13.59
N ARG A 113 9.36 -12.02 -14.90
CA ARG A 113 9.65 -13.15 -15.78
C ARG A 113 10.74 -14.07 -15.23
N ALA A 114 11.67 -13.53 -14.43
CA ALA A 114 12.75 -14.27 -13.78
C ALA A 114 12.27 -15.50 -12.98
N TRP A 115 11.01 -15.49 -12.51
CA TRP A 115 10.41 -16.63 -11.80
C TRP A 115 10.01 -17.80 -12.70
N THR A 116 9.79 -17.58 -14.00
CA THR A 116 9.40 -18.64 -14.94
C THR A 116 10.50 -18.99 -15.93
N LEU A 117 11.59 -18.20 -15.98
CA LEU A 117 12.72 -18.43 -16.89
C LEU A 117 13.34 -19.82 -16.70
N GLY A 118 13.41 -20.59 -17.78
CA GLY A 118 13.94 -21.96 -17.80
C GLY A 118 13.24 -22.91 -16.82
N ARG A 119 12.07 -22.52 -16.27
CA ARG A 119 11.36 -23.24 -15.19
C ARG A 119 12.23 -23.48 -13.94
N ALA A 120 13.24 -22.62 -13.72
CA ALA A 120 14.22 -22.79 -12.65
C ALA A 120 13.65 -22.54 -11.24
N ILE A 121 12.55 -21.77 -11.15
CA ILE A 121 11.83 -21.51 -9.90
C ILE A 121 10.42 -22.12 -9.97
N GLN A 122 9.65 -21.79 -11.02
CA GLN A 122 8.32 -22.34 -11.25
C GLN A 122 7.96 -22.37 -12.74
N ASN A 123 6.95 -23.15 -13.10
CA ASN A 123 6.51 -23.29 -14.50
C ASN A 123 5.74 -22.07 -14.99
N SER A 124 4.85 -21.53 -14.16
CA SER A 124 3.99 -20.40 -14.45
C SER A 124 3.69 -19.60 -13.17
N ILE A 125 3.18 -18.38 -13.31
CA ILE A 125 2.63 -17.58 -12.21
C ILE A 125 1.22 -17.10 -12.58
N PRO A 126 0.19 -17.34 -11.75
CA PRO A 126 -1.11 -16.74 -11.98
C PRO A 126 -1.14 -15.27 -11.57
N ILE A 127 -1.62 -14.42 -12.48
CA ILE A 127 -1.72 -12.96 -12.31
C ILE A 127 -3.19 -12.56 -12.27
N TYR A 128 -3.63 -12.03 -11.14
CA TYR A 128 -5.01 -11.61 -10.91
C TYR A 128 -5.13 -10.10 -11.08
N CYS A 129 -6.04 -9.66 -11.94
CA CYS A 129 -6.35 -8.25 -12.13
C CYS A 129 -7.75 -8.08 -12.74
N ASN A 130 -8.31 -6.88 -12.68
CA ASN A 130 -9.58 -6.64 -13.37
C ASN A 130 -9.40 -6.47 -14.89
N GLN A 131 -10.53 -6.50 -15.61
CA GLN A 131 -10.53 -6.40 -17.07
C GLN A 131 -9.87 -5.11 -17.58
N TYR A 132 -10.04 -3.99 -16.87
CA TYR A 132 -9.44 -2.72 -17.24
C TYR A 132 -7.91 -2.78 -17.19
N THR A 133 -7.36 -3.25 -16.06
CA THR A 133 -5.92 -3.42 -15.83
C THR A 133 -5.30 -4.35 -16.88
N TYR A 134 -5.92 -5.50 -17.13
CA TYR A 134 -5.48 -6.44 -18.17
C TYR A 134 -5.43 -5.79 -19.55
N SER A 135 -6.46 -4.99 -19.88
CA SER A 135 -6.56 -4.33 -21.19
C SER A 135 -5.47 -3.27 -21.39
N GLU A 136 -5.14 -2.51 -20.35
CA GLU A 136 -4.05 -1.53 -20.40
C GLU A 136 -2.68 -2.22 -20.51
N ILE A 137 -2.44 -3.29 -19.73
CA ILE A 137 -1.21 -4.09 -19.84
C ILE A 137 -1.07 -4.68 -21.24
N SER A 138 -2.16 -5.21 -21.82
CA SER A 138 -2.15 -5.78 -23.17
C SER A 138 -1.75 -4.77 -24.25
N LYS A 139 -2.08 -3.49 -24.05
CA LYS A 139 -1.69 -2.39 -24.95
C LYS A 139 -0.22 -2.01 -24.77
N SER A 140 0.23 -1.89 -23.52
CA SER A 140 1.58 -1.41 -23.19
C SER A 140 2.66 -2.48 -23.36
N PHE A 141 2.35 -3.73 -23.01
CA PHE A 141 3.30 -4.84 -22.92
C PHE A 141 2.73 -6.11 -23.56
N ARG A 142 2.38 -6.03 -24.84
CA ARG A 142 1.73 -7.13 -25.58
C ARG A 142 2.41 -8.49 -25.44
N TYR A 143 3.74 -8.52 -25.36
CA TYR A 143 4.52 -9.76 -25.24
C TYR A 143 4.38 -10.45 -23.87
N LEU A 144 3.98 -9.74 -22.81
CA LEU A 144 3.71 -10.32 -21.48
C LEU A 144 2.37 -11.06 -21.43
N VAL A 145 1.48 -10.77 -22.38
CA VAL A 145 0.12 -11.33 -22.45
C VAL A 145 0.00 -12.33 -23.60
N ASN A 146 0.70 -12.10 -24.69
CA ASN A 146 0.69 -12.94 -25.87
C ASN A 146 2.12 -13.36 -26.25
N SER A 147 2.40 -14.66 -26.07
CA SER A 147 3.67 -15.27 -26.40
C SER A 147 3.99 -15.28 -27.91
N ASP A 148 3.00 -15.16 -28.79
CA ASP A 148 3.22 -15.03 -30.24
C ASP A 148 3.74 -13.64 -30.64
N ALA A 149 3.64 -12.65 -29.76
CA ALA A 149 4.16 -11.30 -30.01
C ALA A 149 5.68 -11.17 -29.78
N LYS A 150 6.39 -12.29 -29.59
CA LYS A 150 7.84 -12.36 -29.44
C LYS A 150 8.55 -11.98 -30.74
N THR A 151 9.57 -11.15 -30.66
CA THR A 151 10.41 -10.75 -31.80
C THR A 151 11.63 -11.66 -32.03
N GLY A 152 11.80 -12.70 -31.20
CA GLY A 152 12.89 -13.68 -31.26
C GLY A 152 13.86 -13.63 -30.07
N GLY A 153 14.49 -14.76 -29.75
CA GLY A 153 15.67 -14.87 -28.86
C GLY A 153 15.50 -14.58 -27.35
N GLY A 154 14.42 -13.92 -26.93
CA GLY A 154 14.15 -13.61 -25.52
C GLY A 154 13.24 -14.64 -24.85
N ASP A 155 13.59 -15.04 -23.62
CA ASP A 155 12.69 -15.81 -22.78
C ASP A 155 11.51 -14.93 -22.35
N VAL A 156 10.29 -15.41 -22.54
CA VAL A 156 9.06 -14.70 -22.15
C VAL A 156 8.47 -15.32 -20.91
N PRO A 157 7.84 -14.50 -20.06
CA PRO A 157 7.15 -15.02 -18.89
C PRO A 157 6.06 -16.03 -19.24
N GLU A 158 5.86 -17.00 -18.35
CA GLU A 158 4.70 -17.88 -18.39
C GLU A 158 3.67 -17.39 -17.36
N PHE A 159 2.89 -16.37 -17.74
CA PHE A 159 1.86 -15.78 -16.89
C PHE A 159 0.47 -16.33 -17.22
N GLU A 160 -0.25 -16.75 -16.19
CA GLU A 160 -1.65 -17.17 -16.30
C GLU A 160 -2.57 -16.04 -15.85
N TRP A 161 -3.11 -15.27 -16.80
CA TRP A 161 -3.99 -14.15 -16.49
C TRP A 161 -5.36 -14.62 -16.00
N ARG A 162 -5.75 -14.16 -14.80
CA ARG A 162 -7.03 -14.44 -14.14
C ARG A 162 -7.80 -13.13 -13.95
N ILE A 163 -8.87 -12.95 -14.72
CA ILE A 163 -9.68 -11.74 -14.63
C ILE A 163 -10.62 -11.83 -13.42
N ILE A 164 -10.53 -10.86 -12.52
CA ILE A 164 -11.40 -10.74 -11.35
C ILE A 164 -12.42 -9.62 -11.52
N GLU A 165 -13.53 -9.72 -10.80
CA GLU A 165 -14.54 -8.66 -10.72
C GLU A 165 -14.23 -7.71 -9.55
N ASN A 166 -14.50 -6.41 -9.73
CA ASN A 166 -14.05 -5.36 -8.80
C ASN A 166 -14.65 -5.44 -7.39
N SER A 167 -15.72 -6.20 -7.17
CA SER A 167 -16.45 -6.27 -5.88
C SER A 167 -16.88 -7.69 -5.49
N LEU A 168 -16.34 -8.72 -6.17
CA LEU A 168 -16.68 -10.11 -5.91
C LEU A 168 -15.48 -10.82 -5.28
N ALA A 169 -15.72 -11.46 -4.13
CA ALA A 169 -14.69 -12.21 -3.45
C ALA A 169 -14.29 -13.46 -4.26
N PHE A 170 -13.01 -13.80 -4.17
CA PHE A 170 -12.42 -15.00 -4.77
C PHE A 170 -11.44 -15.64 -3.78
N GLU A 171 -10.95 -16.83 -4.11
CA GLU A 171 -10.05 -17.58 -3.23
C GLU A 171 -8.69 -17.79 -3.90
N ILE A 172 -7.61 -17.54 -3.16
CA ILE A 172 -6.25 -17.97 -3.50
C ILE A 172 -5.65 -18.62 -2.26
N CYS A 173 -4.98 -19.76 -2.44
CA CYS A 173 -4.27 -20.46 -1.36
C CYS A 173 -5.13 -20.64 -0.10
N GLY A 174 -6.42 -21.00 -0.25
CA GLY A 174 -7.31 -21.29 0.88
C GLY A 174 -7.68 -20.09 1.75
N ILE A 175 -7.52 -18.85 1.26
CA ILE A 175 -8.05 -17.65 1.93
C ILE A 175 -8.97 -16.87 1.00
N GLN A 176 -10.01 -16.26 1.58
CA GLN A 176 -10.89 -15.36 0.84
C GLN A 176 -10.22 -14.00 0.65
N ILE A 177 -10.30 -13.46 -0.57
CA ILE A 177 -9.79 -12.14 -0.95
C ILE A 177 -10.94 -11.36 -1.58
N THR A 178 -11.27 -10.20 -1.02
CA THR A 178 -12.31 -9.33 -1.55
C THR A 178 -11.68 -8.08 -2.15
N PRO A 179 -11.79 -7.87 -3.47
CA PRO A 179 -11.49 -6.59 -4.10
C PRO A 179 -12.45 -5.50 -3.60
N LEU A 180 -11.91 -4.32 -3.36
CA LEU A 180 -12.61 -3.14 -2.88
C LEU A 180 -12.32 -2.00 -3.87
N PRO A 181 -13.27 -1.61 -4.74
CA PRO A 181 -13.04 -0.54 -5.70
C PRO A 181 -12.92 0.79 -4.97
N VAL A 182 -11.86 1.55 -5.22
CA VAL A 182 -11.61 2.87 -4.63
C VAL A 182 -11.28 3.87 -5.73
N HIS A 183 -11.44 5.16 -5.43
CA HIS A 183 -11.01 6.20 -6.36
C HIS A 183 -9.52 6.48 -6.17
N HIS A 184 -8.79 6.63 -7.26
CA HIS A 184 -7.40 7.06 -7.31
C HIS A 184 -7.26 8.25 -8.28
N GLY A 185 -7.96 9.34 -7.94
CA GLY A 185 -8.09 10.53 -8.79
C GLY A 185 -9.21 10.41 -9.82
N LYS A 186 -9.08 11.17 -10.91
CA LYS A 186 -10.13 11.31 -11.94
C LYS A 186 -9.51 11.38 -13.33
N PHE A 187 -10.22 10.88 -14.34
CA PHE A 187 -9.94 11.16 -15.74
C PHE A 187 -10.45 12.56 -16.07
N PHE A 188 -9.57 13.42 -16.60
CA PHE A 188 -9.90 14.81 -16.98
C PHE A 188 -10.12 14.98 -18.49
N GLY A 189 -10.07 13.90 -19.28
CA GLY A 189 -10.21 13.92 -20.73
C GLY A 189 -11.65 14.01 -21.25
N THR A 190 -12.66 14.05 -20.37
CA THR A 190 -14.08 14.10 -20.69
C THR A 190 -14.73 15.37 -20.13
N ALA A 191 -15.84 15.83 -20.73
CA ALA A 191 -16.55 17.03 -20.30
C ALA A 191 -16.94 17.02 -18.80
N THR A 192 -17.16 15.83 -18.24
CA THR A 192 -17.33 15.59 -16.81
C THR A 192 -16.20 14.68 -16.31
N PRO A 193 -15.41 15.08 -15.32
CA PRO A 193 -14.38 14.22 -14.74
C PRO A 193 -14.99 12.96 -14.14
N THR A 194 -14.49 11.79 -14.53
CA THR A 194 -14.92 10.49 -14.01
C THR A 194 -13.87 9.92 -13.06
N PRO A 195 -14.24 9.24 -11.96
CA PRO A 195 -13.26 8.64 -11.06
C PRO A 195 -12.38 7.60 -11.77
N TYR A 196 -11.08 7.64 -11.49
CA TYR A 196 -10.17 6.56 -11.83
C TYR A 196 -10.31 5.47 -10.76
N ILE A 197 -10.62 4.24 -11.16
CA ILE A 197 -10.85 3.14 -10.23
C ILE A 197 -9.56 2.33 -10.03
N CYS A 198 -9.12 2.25 -8.78
CA CYS A 198 -8.09 1.33 -8.30
C CYS A 198 -8.75 0.25 -7.42
N LEU A 199 -8.10 -0.90 -7.25
CA LEU A 199 -8.54 -1.94 -6.33
C LEU A 199 -7.71 -1.94 -5.06
N SER A 200 -8.37 -1.75 -3.92
CA SER A 200 -7.88 -2.19 -2.62
C SER A 200 -8.28 -3.63 -2.36
N TYR A 201 -7.68 -4.30 -1.37
CA TYR A 201 -7.99 -5.71 -1.08
C TYR A 201 -8.19 -5.95 0.41
N LEU A 202 -9.24 -6.71 0.75
CA LEU A 202 -9.48 -7.25 2.08
C LEU A 202 -9.15 -8.75 2.07
N PHE A 203 -8.09 -9.11 2.79
CA PHE A 203 -7.60 -10.49 2.91
C PHE A 203 -8.16 -11.13 4.17
N ASN A 204 -8.97 -12.18 3.98
CA ASN A 204 -9.54 -13.04 5.01
C ASN A 204 -10.17 -12.27 6.19
N GLN A 205 -10.82 -11.14 5.91
CA GLN A 205 -11.42 -10.25 6.93
C GLN A 205 -10.42 -9.81 8.04
N SER A 206 -9.11 -9.89 7.75
CA SER A 206 -8.04 -9.75 8.74
C SER A 206 -7.08 -8.61 8.40
N ILE A 207 -6.77 -8.43 7.12
CA ILE A 207 -5.88 -7.37 6.62
C ILE A 207 -6.61 -6.61 5.51
N CYS A 208 -6.81 -5.31 5.68
CA CYS A 208 -7.26 -4.44 4.59
C CYS A 208 -6.07 -3.63 4.06
N TYR A 209 -5.76 -3.78 2.78
CA TYR A 209 -4.68 -3.09 2.09
C TYR A 209 -5.26 -2.06 1.11
N MET A 210 -5.12 -0.79 1.44
CA MET A 210 -5.63 0.35 0.69
C MET A 210 -4.47 1.26 0.26
N ALA A 211 -3.82 0.90 -0.84
CA ALA A 211 -2.84 1.74 -1.51
C ALA A 211 -3.53 2.65 -2.56
N ASP A 212 -2.95 3.83 -2.82
CA ASP A 212 -3.34 4.70 -3.93
C ASP A 212 -4.83 5.12 -3.89
N VAL A 213 -5.23 5.81 -2.81
CA VAL A 213 -6.65 6.13 -2.56
C VAL A 213 -6.87 7.63 -2.41
N SER A 214 -7.72 8.24 -3.23
CA SER A 214 -8.22 9.61 -3.04
C SER A 214 -9.59 9.66 -2.36
N GLU A 215 -10.40 8.61 -2.51
CA GLU A 215 -11.76 8.52 -1.96
C GLU A 215 -12.22 7.05 -1.89
N ILE A 216 -12.92 6.69 -0.82
CA ILE A 216 -13.61 5.40 -0.70
C ILE A 216 -15.10 5.64 -0.99
N PRO A 217 -15.64 5.13 -2.11
CA PRO A 217 -17.03 5.36 -2.48
C PRO A 217 -18.01 4.76 -1.47
N HIS A 218 -19.22 5.33 -1.42
CA HIS A 218 -20.28 4.81 -0.54
C HIS A 218 -20.63 3.33 -0.79
N SER A 219 -20.58 2.89 -2.05
CA SER A 219 -20.78 1.48 -2.44
C SER A 219 -19.71 0.57 -1.82
N THR A 220 -18.46 1.00 -1.80
CA THR A 220 -17.33 0.26 -1.21
C THR A 220 -17.45 0.21 0.30
N TRP A 221 -17.82 1.32 0.95
CA TRP A 221 -18.15 1.31 2.38
C TRP A 221 -19.31 0.36 2.72
N THR A 222 -20.34 0.33 1.87
CA THR A 222 -21.47 -0.59 2.03
C THR A 222 -21.01 -2.05 1.92
N LEU A 223 -20.11 -2.36 0.98
CA LEU A 223 -19.51 -3.68 0.84
C LEU A 223 -18.69 -4.06 2.08
N ILE A 224 -17.80 -3.17 2.53
CA ILE A 224 -16.98 -3.37 3.73
C ILE A 224 -17.86 -3.69 4.95
N ARG A 225 -18.92 -2.90 5.19
CA ARG A 225 -19.84 -3.10 6.33
C ARG A 225 -20.66 -4.39 6.25
N LYS A 226 -20.88 -4.93 5.04
CA LYS A 226 -21.53 -6.24 4.86
C LYS A 226 -20.58 -7.40 5.18
N ILE A 227 -19.29 -7.22 4.93
CA ILE A 227 -18.28 -8.26 5.10
C ILE A 227 -17.74 -8.30 6.53
N LEU A 228 -17.43 -7.13 7.11
CA LEU A 228 -16.86 -7.03 8.44
C LEU A 228 -17.94 -7.07 9.52
N ASN A 229 -17.67 -7.80 10.60
CA ASN A 229 -18.53 -7.82 11.78
C ASN A 229 -18.29 -6.54 12.61
N PRO A 230 -19.31 -5.70 12.87
CA PRO A 230 -19.15 -4.47 13.66
C PRO A 230 -18.69 -4.71 15.11
N SER A 231 -18.87 -5.94 15.63
CA SER A 231 -18.42 -6.33 16.98
C SER A 231 -17.00 -6.89 17.01
N THR A 232 -16.32 -7.01 15.87
CA THR A 232 -14.96 -7.54 15.78
C THR A 232 -14.07 -6.54 15.04
N PRO A 233 -13.04 -5.97 15.71
CA PRO A 233 -12.16 -5.01 15.05
C PRO A 233 -11.38 -5.71 13.93
N LEU A 234 -11.10 -4.97 12.86
CA LEU A 234 -10.19 -5.43 11.82
C LEU A 234 -8.77 -5.52 12.41
N PRO A 235 -8.06 -6.65 12.35
CA PRO A 235 -6.72 -6.75 12.91
C PRO A 235 -5.73 -5.72 12.33
N ILE A 236 -5.62 -5.63 11.00
CA ILE A 236 -4.65 -4.76 10.34
C ILE A 236 -5.31 -3.93 9.24
N LEU A 237 -5.11 -2.62 9.30
CA LEU A 237 -5.38 -1.69 8.21
C LEU A 237 -4.07 -1.11 7.68
N ILE A 238 -3.85 -1.18 6.37
CA ILE A 238 -2.82 -0.44 5.66
C ILE A 238 -3.52 0.60 4.80
N VAL A 239 -3.18 1.88 4.94
CA VAL A 239 -3.92 2.96 4.27
C VAL A 239 -2.99 4.03 3.67
N ASP A 240 -3.34 4.48 2.46
CA ASP A 240 -2.70 5.56 1.73
C ASP A 240 -2.67 6.85 2.56
N THR A 241 -1.51 7.51 2.57
CA THR A 241 -1.29 8.84 3.16
C THR A 241 -0.09 9.50 2.50
N LEU A 242 -0.34 10.28 1.46
CA LEU A 242 0.73 10.87 0.66
C LEU A 242 1.49 11.98 1.41
N ARG A 243 0.73 12.84 2.11
CA ARG A 243 1.20 14.07 2.76
C ARG A 243 0.16 14.57 3.78
N ILE A 244 0.40 15.73 4.39
CA ILE A 244 -0.55 16.35 5.33
C ILE A 244 -1.89 16.66 4.62
N GLY A 245 -1.89 17.59 3.66
CA GLY A 245 -3.11 17.96 2.95
C GLY A 245 -3.50 16.96 1.85
N PRO A 246 -4.77 16.92 1.42
CA PRO A 246 -5.23 16.02 0.38
C PRO A 246 -4.50 16.25 -0.94
N HIS A 247 -4.44 15.23 -1.78
CA HIS A 247 -3.99 15.31 -3.17
C HIS A 247 -5.11 14.85 -4.10
N ASN A 248 -5.07 15.26 -5.37
CA ASN A 248 -6.12 14.91 -6.33
C ASN A 248 -6.31 13.39 -6.48
N SER A 249 -5.24 12.62 -6.28
CA SER A 249 -5.24 11.15 -6.43
C SER A 249 -4.92 10.38 -5.14
N HIS A 250 -4.67 11.06 -4.02
CA HIS A 250 -4.24 10.39 -2.78
C HIS A 250 -4.80 11.08 -1.54
N PHE A 251 -4.89 10.33 -0.46
CA PHE A 251 -5.29 10.80 0.84
C PHE A 251 -4.23 11.72 1.44
N GLY A 252 -4.74 12.74 2.14
CA GLY A 252 -4.01 13.41 3.20
C GLY A 252 -4.16 12.68 4.54
N ILE A 253 -3.42 13.12 5.55
CA ILE A 253 -3.45 12.50 6.89
C ILE A 253 -4.86 12.49 7.51
N ALA A 254 -5.64 13.55 7.29
CA ALA A 254 -6.98 13.66 7.85
C ALA A 254 -7.95 12.58 7.31
N GLN A 255 -7.88 12.29 6.00
CA GLN A 255 -8.71 11.25 5.37
C GLN A 255 -8.29 9.85 5.83
N ALA A 256 -6.99 9.62 6.00
CA ALA A 256 -6.47 8.35 6.48
C ALA A 256 -6.87 8.07 7.94
N VAL A 257 -6.81 9.08 8.80
CA VAL A 257 -7.23 9.00 10.21
C VAL A 257 -8.73 8.77 10.34
N GLU A 258 -9.56 9.49 9.57
CA GLU A 258 -11.01 9.26 9.52
C GLU A 258 -11.35 7.83 9.04
N THR A 259 -10.62 7.35 8.04
CA THR A 259 -10.74 5.97 7.55
C THR A 259 -10.40 4.97 8.66
N ALA A 260 -9.32 5.20 9.41
CA ALA A 260 -8.91 4.35 10.53
C ALA A 260 -9.94 4.33 11.68
N HIS A 261 -10.58 5.46 11.99
CA HIS A 261 -11.69 5.52 12.94
C HIS A 261 -12.93 4.74 12.45
N THR A 262 -13.19 4.75 11.14
CA THR A 262 -14.32 4.04 10.55
C THR A 262 -14.12 2.53 10.48
N PHE A 263 -12.88 2.06 10.33
CA PHE A 263 -12.50 0.64 10.28
C PHE A 263 -12.26 -0.04 11.64
N PRO A 264 -12.51 0.66 12.76
CA PRO A 264 -11.67 0.64 13.97
C PRO A 264 -10.69 -0.54 14.05
N ALA A 265 -9.57 -0.43 13.35
CA ALA A 265 -8.60 -1.50 13.27
C ALA A 265 -7.73 -1.59 14.55
N LEU A 266 -7.27 -2.80 14.91
CA LEU A 266 -6.35 -2.98 16.05
C LEU A 266 -5.02 -2.27 15.81
N LYS A 267 -4.44 -2.42 14.61
CA LYS A 267 -3.26 -1.69 14.18
C LYS A 267 -3.46 -1.08 12.78
N THR A 268 -3.29 0.23 12.67
CA THR A 268 -3.28 0.94 11.38
C THR A 268 -1.87 1.37 11.01
N TYR A 269 -1.47 1.11 9.76
CA TYR A 269 -0.21 1.57 9.19
C TYR A 269 -0.44 2.50 8.00
N LEU A 270 0.23 3.64 8.00
CA LEU A 270 0.20 4.61 6.91
C LEU A 270 1.30 4.32 5.89
N LEU A 271 1.03 4.45 4.59
CA LEU A 271 2.04 4.33 3.53
C LEU A 271 1.80 5.32 2.38
N GLY A 272 2.70 5.33 1.39
CA GLY A 272 2.60 6.18 0.21
C GLY A 272 3.30 7.54 0.39
N PHE A 273 4.22 7.64 1.35
CA PHE A 273 4.78 8.92 1.79
C PHE A 273 5.68 9.55 0.72
N SER A 274 5.44 10.84 0.43
CA SER A 274 6.33 11.63 -0.42
C SER A 274 7.68 11.97 0.25
N HIS A 275 8.63 12.43 -0.57
CA HIS A 275 10.01 12.68 -0.16
C HIS A 275 10.23 13.89 0.77
N ARG A 276 9.22 14.67 1.14
CA ARG A 276 9.43 15.93 1.87
C ARG A 276 9.53 15.79 3.39
N VAL A 277 9.18 14.63 3.91
CA VAL A 277 9.03 14.38 5.35
C VAL A 277 9.76 13.08 5.70
N THR A 278 10.61 13.11 6.73
CA THR A 278 11.34 11.93 7.17
C THR A 278 10.44 10.95 7.91
N HIS A 279 10.88 9.69 7.98
CA HIS A 279 10.16 8.64 8.68
C HIS A 279 9.96 8.98 10.16
N ASP A 280 10.96 9.58 10.81
CA ASP A 280 10.87 10.01 12.20
C ASP A 280 9.82 11.11 12.42
N CYS A 281 9.67 12.07 11.48
CA CYS A 281 8.54 13.00 11.51
C CYS A 281 7.19 12.29 11.47
N TRP A 282 7.06 11.29 10.60
CA TRP A 282 5.83 10.49 10.56
C TRP A 282 5.63 9.67 11.84
N VAL A 283 6.68 9.11 12.44
CA VAL A 283 6.58 8.37 13.71
C VAL A 283 6.11 9.30 14.82
N HIS A 284 6.71 10.49 14.95
CA HIS A 284 6.31 11.47 15.95
C HIS A 284 4.85 11.88 15.79
N CYS A 285 4.45 12.23 14.56
CA CYS A 285 3.08 12.61 14.24
C CYS A 285 2.08 11.49 14.54
N CYS A 286 2.36 10.25 14.11
CA CYS A 286 1.45 9.13 14.34
C CYS A 286 1.32 8.79 15.83
N LYS A 287 2.41 8.88 16.61
CA LYS A 287 2.37 8.72 18.07
C LYS A 287 1.52 9.79 18.75
N ALA A 288 1.65 11.05 18.34
CA ALA A 288 0.81 12.13 18.84
C ALA A 288 -0.68 11.89 18.57
N ILE A 289 -1.02 11.45 17.35
CA ILE A 289 -2.40 11.06 16.97
C ILE A 289 -2.89 9.90 17.85
N SER A 290 -2.09 8.84 18.03
CA SER A 290 -2.46 7.71 18.88
C SER A 290 -2.71 8.08 20.34
N GLN A 291 -1.95 9.05 20.85
CA GLN A 291 -2.11 9.58 22.20
C GLN A 291 -3.32 10.51 22.35
N GLY A 292 -4.06 10.78 21.26
CA GLY A 292 -5.20 11.70 21.27
C GLY A 292 -4.80 13.14 21.50
N LYS A 293 -3.57 13.54 21.12
CA LYS A 293 -3.15 14.94 21.19
C LYS A 293 -4.02 15.79 20.26
N VAL A 294 -4.18 17.05 20.66
CA VAL A 294 -4.85 18.10 19.89
C VAL A 294 -3.81 19.12 19.43
N SER A 295 -4.14 19.87 18.39
CA SER A 295 -3.29 20.92 17.86
C SER A 295 -3.25 22.12 18.81
N ASP A 296 -2.05 22.56 19.16
CA ASP A 296 -1.80 23.83 19.86
C ASP A 296 -1.58 24.99 18.86
N LEU A 297 -1.55 24.71 17.54
CA LEU A 297 -1.49 25.76 16.52
C LEU A 297 -2.80 26.56 16.47
N VAL A 298 -2.64 27.89 16.52
CA VAL A 298 -3.76 28.82 16.36
C VAL A 298 -4.33 28.72 14.93
N PRO A 299 -5.68 28.74 14.77
CA PRO A 299 -6.32 28.75 13.46
C PRO A 299 -5.79 29.89 12.57
N ARG A 300 -5.44 29.54 11.34
CA ARG A 300 -4.98 30.44 10.28
C ARG A 300 -6.23 31.15 9.73
N PRO A 301 -6.20 32.47 9.49
CA PRO A 301 -7.24 33.14 8.72
C PRO A 301 -7.39 32.48 7.34
N ALA A 302 -8.60 32.48 6.78
CA ALA A 302 -9.02 31.69 5.61
C ALA A 302 -8.29 32.00 4.27
N SER A 303 -7.23 32.82 4.26
CA SER A 303 -6.54 33.28 3.07
C SER A 303 -5.01 33.27 3.26
N SER A 304 -4.38 32.10 3.13
CA SER A 304 -2.93 32.06 2.94
C SER A 304 -2.51 30.83 2.13
N PRO A 305 -1.86 31.02 0.96
CA PRO A 305 -1.33 29.91 0.18
C PRO A 305 -0.23 29.15 0.93
N LEU A 306 -0.08 27.89 0.56
CA LEU A 306 0.91 26.92 1.05
C LEU A 306 2.30 27.55 1.15
N ALA A 307 2.95 27.42 2.31
CA ALA A 307 4.35 27.82 2.43
C ALA A 307 5.23 26.96 1.50
N PRO A 308 6.22 27.56 0.81
CA PRO A 308 7.02 26.89 -0.21
C PRO A 308 8.17 26.07 0.42
N GLN A 309 8.69 25.15 -0.39
CA GLN A 309 10.04 24.53 -0.33
C GLN A 309 10.61 24.10 1.03
N GLY A 310 10.77 22.77 1.18
CA GLY A 310 11.70 22.16 2.13
C GLY A 310 11.36 22.40 3.59
N ILE A 311 10.54 21.51 4.17
CA ILE A 311 10.49 21.39 5.63
C ILE A 311 11.89 20.94 6.05
N LYS A 312 12.69 21.86 6.59
CA LYS A 312 13.80 21.50 7.49
C LYS A 312 13.18 20.71 8.63
N GLU A 313 13.72 19.57 9.01
CA GLU A 313 13.14 18.67 10.03
C GLU A 313 12.65 19.42 11.30
N ASP A 314 11.37 19.77 11.31
CA ASP A 314 10.66 20.36 12.44
C ASP A 314 9.51 19.42 12.78
N PHE A 315 9.84 18.43 13.64
CA PHE A 315 8.92 17.39 14.08
C PHE A 315 7.65 17.98 14.69
N GLU A 316 7.79 19.07 15.45
CA GLU A 316 6.71 19.71 16.16
C GLU A 316 5.80 20.43 15.16
N TRP A 317 6.36 21.25 14.26
CA TRP A 317 5.58 21.94 13.25
C TRP A 317 4.79 20.96 12.36
N PHE A 318 5.44 19.89 11.89
CA PHE A 318 4.80 18.87 11.06
C PHE A 318 3.62 18.22 11.80
N THR A 319 3.85 17.80 13.04
CA THR A 319 2.86 17.12 13.87
C THR A 319 1.68 18.02 14.18
N GLN A 320 1.94 19.25 14.62
CA GLN A 320 0.89 20.19 14.95
C GLN A 320 0.05 20.57 13.72
N THR A 321 0.70 20.72 12.55
CA THR A 321 -0.01 20.99 11.29
C THR A 321 -0.92 19.81 10.91
N ALA A 322 -0.43 18.57 11.06
CA ALA A 322 -1.23 17.37 10.81
C ALA A 322 -2.42 17.24 11.77
N LEU A 323 -2.21 17.43 13.08
CA LEU A 323 -3.28 17.42 14.10
C LEU A 323 -4.37 18.45 13.77
N ARG A 324 -3.95 19.64 13.34
CA ARG A 324 -4.88 20.70 12.98
C ARG A 324 -5.73 20.34 11.75
N GLU A 325 -5.13 19.76 10.71
CA GLU A 325 -5.87 19.30 9.52
C GLU A 325 -6.89 18.22 9.88
N ILE A 326 -6.54 17.30 10.78
CA ILE A 326 -7.45 16.26 11.28
C ILE A 326 -8.65 16.89 12.02
N GLU A 327 -8.39 17.83 12.93
CA GLU A 327 -9.44 18.52 13.69
C GLU A 327 -10.41 19.32 12.81
N GLN A 328 -9.91 19.91 11.73
CA GLN A 328 -10.72 20.67 10.78
C GLN A 328 -11.54 19.77 9.85
N PHE A 329 -11.02 18.58 9.52
CA PHE A 329 -11.69 17.64 8.62
C PHE A 329 -12.90 16.95 9.26
N SER A 330 -12.80 16.59 10.54
CA SER A 330 -13.84 15.84 11.23
C SER A 330 -13.99 16.33 12.68
N HIS A 331 -15.10 17.03 12.97
CA HIS A 331 -15.48 17.39 14.34
C HIS A 331 -15.63 16.16 15.26
N SER A 332 -15.78 14.96 14.68
CA SER A 332 -15.91 13.67 15.34
C SER A 332 -14.59 13.09 15.87
N PHE A 333 -13.43 13.67 15.52
CA PHE A 333 -12.10 13.20 15.91
C PHE A 333 -11.95 12.98 17.44
N ARG A 334 -12.72 13.70 18.25
CA ARG A 334 -12.60 13.68 19.72
C ARG A 334 -13.08 12.40 20.41
N GLN A 335 -13.53 11.35 19.71
CA GLN A 335 -14.32 10.30 20.36
C GLN A 335 -13.63 8.95 20.61
N LYS A 336 -12.56 8.55 19.90
CA LYS A 336 -11.84 7.28 20.18
C LYS A 336 -10.36 7.33 19.79
N SER A 337 -9.46 6.92 20.69
CA SER A 337 -8.04 6.69 20.36
C SER A 337 -7.89 5.54 19.36
N ILE A 338 -6.93 5.67 18.44
CA ILE A 338 -6.54 4.65 17.46
C ILE A 338 -5.03 4.38 17.53
N TRP A 339 -4.62 3.13 17.32
CA TRP A 339 -3.20 2.82 17.15
C TRP A 339 -2.79 3.04 15.69
N LEU A 340 -1.77 3.88 15.48
CA LEU A 340 -1.36 4.37 14.17
C LEU A 340 0.17 4.46 14.07
N ARG A 341 0.81 3.85 13.07
CA ARG A 341 2.26 4.02 12.83
C ARG A 341 2.58 4.15 11.34
N PRO A 342 3.69 4.79 10.94
CA PRO A 342 4.10 4.77 9.54
C PRO A 342 4.69 3.43 9.14
N ALA A 343 4.35 2.92 7.97
CA ALA A 343 5.03 1.81 7.35
C ALA A 343 6.42 2.24 6.83
N PHE A 344 7.28 1.26 6.59
CA PHE A 344 8.55 1.44 5.88
C PHE A 344 8.89 0.15 5.13
N ASP A 345 9.76 0.26 4.13
CA ASP A 345 10.21 -0.87 3.32
C ASP A 345 10.89 -1.94 4.20
N GLY A 346 10.41 -3.18 4.11
CA GLY A 346 10.88 -4.31 4.90
C GLY A 346 10.13 -4.55 6.21
N LEU A 347 9.13 -3.73 6.55
CA LEU A 347 8.27 -3.95 7.72
C LEU A 347 7.42 -5.22 7.52
N TRP A 348 7.38 -6.09 8.54
CA TRP A 348 6.41 -7.16 8.65
C TRP A 348 5.29 -6.79 9.61
N VAL A 349 4.04 -6.97 9.18
CA VAL A 349 2.85 -6.90 10.04
C VAL A 349 2.13 -8.24 9.99
N LYS A 350 1.61 -8.71 11.12
CA LYS A 350 1.21 -10.10 11.33
C LYS A 350 -0.10 -10.21 12.10
N THR A 351 -0.92 -11.18 11.75
CA THR A 351 -2.19 -11.45 12.42
C THR A 351 -2.57 -12.93 12.38
N ASP A 352 -3.22 -13.40 13.44
CA ASP A 352 -3.90 -14.71 13.51
C ASP A 352 -5.41 -14.62 13.28
N GLY A 353 -5.89 -13.47 12.79
CA GLY A 353 -7.30 -13.16 12.56
C GLY A 353 -7.98 -12.43 13.72
N HIS A 354 -7.36 -12.40 14.91
CA HIS A 354 -7.93 -11.76 16.10
C HIS A 354 -6.96 -10.77 16.76
N SER A 355 -5.67 -11.02 16.66
CA SER A 355 -4.60 -10.16 17.19
C SER A 355 -3.76 -9.58 16.07
N ALA A 356 -3.07 -8.47 16.31
CA ALA A 356 -2.16 -7.85 15.35
C ALA A 356 -0.84 -7.43 16.02
N TRP A 357 0.28 -7.70 15.36
CA TRP A 357 1.61 -7.32 15.83
C TRP A 357 2.57 -7.08 14.66
N ASP A 358 3.74 -6.56 14.96
CA ASP A 358 4.81 -6.27 14.00
C ASP A 358 6.18 -6.40 14.68
N ASP A 359 7.24 -6.31 13.89
CA ASP A 359 8.61 -6.52 14.37
C ASP A 359 9.36 -5.21 14.67
N ALA A 360 8.69 -4.05 14.64
CA ALA A 360 9.35 -2.73 14.65
C ALA A 360 8.87 -1.77 15.74
N TYR A 361 7.59 -1.81 16.08
CA TYR A 361 6.95 -0.94 17.06
C TYR A 361 6.58 -1.77 18.29
N GLU A 362 7.30 -1.54 19.38
CA GLU A 362 7.15 -2.27 20.66
C GLU A 362 5.93 -1.81 21.49
N ASP A 363 5.10 -0.91 20.96
CA ASP A 363 4.06 -0.17 21.69
C ASP A 363 2.62 -0.49 21.31
#